data_AF-A0A1B0D206-F1
#
_entry.id   AF-A0A1B0D206-F1
#
_cell.length_a   1.000
_cell.length_b   1.000
_cell.length_c   1.000
_cell.angle_alpha   90.00
_cell.angle_beta   90.00
_cell.angle_gamma   90.00
#
_symmetry.space_group_name_H-M   'P 1'
#
loop_
_entity.id
_entity.type
_entity.pdbx_description
1 polymer ?
#
loop_
_entity_poly.entity_id
_entity_poly.type
_entity_poly.pdbx_seq_one_letter_code
_entity_poly.pdbx_strand_id
1 'polypeptide(L)'
;MQNVNFLVADGKRFAHPLHHLGKSQSDLPLIAIDSFRHMYLFDNVKDMYIPGKLKEFLNDLYSGKLHREFHYGPEKDTTPEITSNDINKKSTQPPESTFKKLAPSKNRYTLLRDEL
;
A
#
# COMPACT_ATOMS: atom_id res chain seq x y z
N MET A 1 1.79 -2.85 -19.01
CA MET A 1 0.94 -3.80 -18.28
C MET A 1 1.17 -3.57 -16.81
N GLN A 2 0.11 -3.28 -16.05
CA GLN A 2 0.20 -3.23 -14.60
C GLN A 2 -0.08 -4.64 -14.08
N ASN A 3 0.91 -5.21 -13.40
CA ASN A 3 0.88 -6.58 -12.89
C ASN A 3 1.08 -6.55 -11.37
N VAL A 4 0.33 -7.37 -10.66
CA VAL A 4 0.50 -7.63 -9.23
C VAL A 4 0.76 -9.11 -9.01
N ASN A 5 1.56 -9.42 -7.99
CA ASN A 5 1.80 -10.79 -7.56
C ASN A 5 0.89 -11.13 -6.38
N PHE A 6 0.15 -12.22 -6.48
CA PHE A 6 -0.68 -12.72 -5.38
C PHE A 6 0.15 -13.64 -4.49
N LEU A 7 0.22 -13.30 -3.20
CA LEU A 7 1.02 -14.03 -2.22
C LEU A 7 0.17 -14.33 -0.98
N VAL A 8 0.59 -15.36 -0.25
CA VAL A 8 0.06 -15.69 1.08
C VAL A 8 1.24 -15.77 2.03
N ALA A 9 1.07 -15.22 3.24
CA ALA A 9 2.13 -15.14 4.24
C ALA A 9 1.63 -15.60 5.61
N ASP A 10 2.49 -16.30 6.34
CA ASP A 10 2.22 -16.69 7.73
C ASP A 10 2.43 -15.50 8.66
N GLY A 11 1.40 -15.14 9.43
CA GLY A 11 1.43 -13.96 10.29
C GLY A 11 2.39 -14.06 11.49
N LYS A 12 2.85 -15.26 11.87
CA LYS A 12 3.91 -15.40 12.89
C LYS A 12 5.26 -15.09 12.30
N ARG A 13 5.55 -15.63 11.10
CA ARG A 13 6.81 -15.40 10.37
C ARG A 13 6.93 -13.96 9.87
N PHE A 14 5.81 -13.33 9.51
CA PHE A 14 5.74 -11.96 9.00
C PHE A 14 5.25 -10.96 10.07
N ALA A 15 5.49 -11.24 11.35
CA ALA A 15 5.11 -10.36 12.46
C ALA A 15 5.73 -8.95 12.35
N HIS A 16 6.95 -8.82 11.82
CA HIS A 16 7.59 -7.51 11.65
C HIS A 16 6.88 -6.64 10.58
N PRO A 17 6.64 -7.12 9.34
CA PRO A 17 5.77 -6.42 8.39
C PRO A 17 4.37 -6.11 8.92
N LEU A 18 3.74 -7.02 9.68
CA LEU A 18 2.43 -6.75 10.31
C LEU A 18 2.49 -5.55 11.26
N HIS A 19 3.57 -5.43 12.05
CA HIS A 19 3.74 -4.30 12.95
C HIS A 19 3.86 -2.96 12.22
N HIS A 20 4.49 -2.92 11.04
CA HIS A 20 4.55 -1.71 10.20
C HIS A 20 3.17 -1.27 9.68
N LEU A 21 2.22 -2.19 9.55
CA LEU A 21 0.82 -1.89 9.25
C LEU A 21 0.03 -1.44 10.49
N GLY A 22 0.65 -1.37 11.67
CA GLY A 22 -0.06 -1.15 12.94
C GLY A 22 -0.96 -2.32 13.32
N LYS A 23 -0.65 -3.52 12.83
CA LYS A 23 -1.43 -4.76 13.05
C LYS A 23 -0.59 -5.79 13.78
N SER A 24 -1.28 -6.79 14.31
CA SER A 24 -0.72 -7.89 15.09
C SER A 24 -1.33 -9.22 14.64
N GLN A 25 -0.86 -10.32 15.23
CA GLN A 25 -1.39 -11.65 14.91
C GLN A 25 -2.87 -11.82 15.28
N SER A 26 -3.38 -11.05 16.25
CA SER A 26 -4.81 -11.08 16.61
C SER A 26 -5.72 -10.39 15.60
N ASP A 27 -5.16 -9.57 14.70
CA ASP A 27 -5.90 -8.89 13.64
C ASP A 27 -6.08 -9.75 12.38
N LEU A 28 -5.52 -10.96 12.37
CA LEU A 28 -5.60 -11.87 11.22
C LEU A 28 -7.01 -12.50 11.11
N PRO A 29 -7.49 -12.77 9.88
CA PRO A 29 -6.81 -12.55 8.60
C PRO A 29 -6.86 -11.09 8.13
N LEU A 30 -5.85 -10.66 7.36
CA LEU A 30 -5.79 -9.37 6.69
C LEU A 30 -5.33 -9.49 5.23
N ILE A 31 -5.73 -8.53 4.40
CA ILE A 31 -5.27 -8.41 3.01
C ILE A 31 -4.62 -7.03 2.87
N ALA A 32 -3.45 -6.97 2.24
CA ALA A 32 -2.74 -5.73 1.99
C ALA A 32 -2.03 -5.80 0.63
N ILE A 33 -1.81 -4.63 0.03
CA ILE A 33 -0.94 -4.45 -1.13
C ILE A 33 0.35 -3.80 -0.64
N ASP A 34 1.50 -4.35 -1.02
CA ASP A 34 2.78 -3.64 -0.93
C ASP A 34 3.21 -3.21 -2.34
N SER A 35 3.31 -1.89 -2.54
CA SER A 35 3.73 -1.27 -3.80
C SER A 35 5.24 -1.05 -3.91
N PHE A 36 6.02 -1.55 -2.93
CA PHE A 36 7.43 -1.22 -2.67
C PHE A 36 7.70 0.26 -2.32
N ARG A 37 6.68 1.12 -2.37
CA ARG A 37 6.70 2.49 -1.87
C ARG A 37 5.90 2.59 -0.57
N HIS A 38 4.64 2.19 -0.63
CA HIS A 38 3.71 2.14 0.51
C HIS A 38 2.97 0.82 0.58
N MET A 39 2.50 0.50 1.79
CA MET A 39 1.57 -0.59 2.02
C MET A 39 0.15 -0.05 2.22
N TYR A 40 -0.82 -0.65 1.55
CA TYR A 40 -2.24 -0.29 1.65
C TYR A 40 -3.01 -1.48 2.22
N LEU A 41 -3.84 -1.23 3.24
CA LEU A 41 -4.66 -2.25 3.86
C LEU A 41 -6.02 -2.31 3.14
N PHE A 42 -6.54 -3.53 2.94
CA PHE A 42 -7.92 -3.72 2.54
C PHE A 42 -8.83 -3.60 3.77
N ASP A 43 -9.80 -2.69 3.74
CA ASP A 43 -10.57 -2.24 4.91
C ASP A 43 -11.19 -3.39 5.71
N ASN A 44 -11.95 -4.25 5.04
CA ASN A 44 -12.64 -5.37 5.67
C ASN A 44 -12.45 -6.63 4.83
N VAL A 45 -11.72 -7.60 5.38
CA VAL A 45 -11.45 -8.86 4.68
C VAL A 45 -12.72 -9.60 4.29
N LYS A 46 -13.83 -9.46 5.02
CA LYS A 46 -15.09 -10.13 4.64
C LYS A 46 -15.63 -9.62 3.31
N ASP A 47 -15.28 -8.41 2.90
CA ASP A 47 -15.71 -7.83 1.63
C ASP A 47 -14.99 -8.48 0.44
N MET A 48 -13.96 -9.31 0.68
CA MET A 48 -13.31 -10.08 -0.38
C MET A 48 -14.26 -11.04 -1.10
N TYR A 49 -15.34 -11.47 -0.42
CA TYR A 49 -16.35 -12.36 -0.99
C TYR A 49 -17.38 -11.60 -1.84
N ILE A 50 -17.41 -10.27 -1.75
CA ILE A 50 -18.29 -9.44 -2.57
C ILE A 50 -17.66 -9.33 -3.97
N PRO A 51 -18.36 -9.75 -5.03
CA PRO A 51 -17.82 -9.69 -6.38
C PRO A 51 -17.36 -8.28 -6.75
N GLY A 52 -16.13 -8.18 -7.25
CA GLY A 52 -15.54 -6.92 -7.73
C GLY A 52 -14.76 -6.12 -6.68
N LYS A 53 -14.92 -6.36 -5.37
CA LYS A 53 -14.23 -5.56 -4.34
C LYS A 53 -12.71 -5.66 -4.37
N LEU A 54 -12.17 -6.87 -4.55
CA LEU A 54 -10.72 -7.04 -4.73
C LEU A 54 -10.22 -6.39 -6.03
N LYS A 55 -11.04 -6.38 -7.08
CA LYS A 55 -10.70 -5.75 -8.36
C LYS A 55 -10.71 -4.22 -8.23
N GLU A 56 -11.66 -3.66 -7.50
CA GLU A 56 -11.73 -2.25 -7.14
C GLU A 56 -10.46 -1.82 -6.39
N PHE A 57 -10.04 -2.60 -5.39
CA PHE A 57 -8.81 -2.32 -4.65
C PHE A 57 -7.55 -2.29 -5.54
N LEU A 58 -7.47 -3.17 -6.54
CA LEU A 58 -6.39 -3.13 -7.54
C LEU A 58 -6.51 -1.91 -8.47
N ASN A 59 -7.72 -1.56 -8.91
CA ASN A 59 -7.94 -0.37 -9.73
C ASN A 59 -7.56 0.92 -8.97
N ASP A 60 -7.80 0.97 -7.66
CA ASP A 60 -7.44 2.09 -6.80
C ASP A 60 -5.91 2.21 -6.63
N LEU A 61 -5.19 1.09 -6.58
CA LEU A 61 -3.72 1.08 -6.64
C LEU A 61 -3.25 1.67 -7.98
N TYR A 62 -3.80 1.15 -9.08
CA TYR A 62 -3.38 1.46 -10.44
C TYR A 62 -3.68 2.87 -10.91
N SER A 63 -4.78 3.45 -10.42
CA SER A 63 -5.13 4.85 -10.64
C SER A 63 -4.34 5.82 -9.75
N GLY A 64 -3.56 5.31 -8.80
CA GLY A 64 -2.86 6.12 -7.79
C GLY A 64 -3.79 6.70 -6.72
N LYS A 65 -5.08 6.31 -6.70
CA LYS A 65 -6.03 6.74 -5.67
C LYS A 65 -5.54 6.35 -4.28
N LEU A 66 -5.07 5.11 -4.08
CA LEU A 66 -4.56 4.68 -2.76
C LEU A 66 -3.41 5.57 -2.26
N HIS A 67 -2.48 5.95 -3.15
CA HIS A 67 -1.39 6.87 -2.81
C HIS A 67 -1.92 8.28 -2.47
N ARG A 68 -2.87 8.78 -3.27
CA ARG A 68 -3.49 10.09 -3.06
C ARG A 68 -4.22 10.14 -1.72
N GLU A 69 -5.09 9.17 -1.45
CA GLU A 69 -5.87 9.11 -0.21
C GLU A 69 -4.99 8.90 1.01
N PHE A 70 -3.89 8.16 0.86
CA PHE A 70 -2.93 7.98 1.94
C PHE A 70 -2.29 9.32 2.37
N HIS A 71 -1.99 10.21 1.42
CA HIS A 71 -1.39 11.53 1.73
C HIS A 71 -2.40 12.62 2.06
N TYR A 72 -3.57 12.62 1.42
CA TYR A 72 -4.52 13.74 1.47
C TYR A 72 -5.84 13.39 2.19
N GLY A 73 -6.04 12.13 2.55
CA GLY A 73 -7.31 11.60 3.03
C GLY A 73 -8.28 11.25 1.89
N PRO A 74 -9.42 10.60 2.20
CA PRO A 74 -10.42 10.23 1.22
C PRO A 74 -10.95 11.47 0.48
N GLU A 75 -11.17 11.34 -0.82
CA GLU A 75 -11.76 12.43 -1.60
C GLU A 75 -13.14 12.77 -1.05
N LYS A 76 -13.36 14.05 -0.74
CA LYS A 76 -14.71 14.55 -0.46
C LYS A 76 -15.37 14.76 -1.81
N ASP A 77 -16.48 14.08 -2.06
CA ASP A 77 -17.36 14.33 -3.21
C ASP A 77 -17.87 15.77 -3.16
N THR A 78 -17.07 16.70 -3.68
CA THR A 78 -17.41 18.11 -3.77
C THR A 78 -16.90 18.60 -5.11
N THR A 79 -17.86 19.13 -5.87
CA THR A 79 -17.75 19.94 -7.07
C THR A 79 -16.45 20.75 -7.20
N PRO A 80 -15.97 21.02 -8.43
CA PRO A 80 -14.67 21.62 -8.67
C PRO A 80 -14.65 23.10 -8.23
N GLU A 81 -14.39 23.34 -6.95
CA GLU A 81 -13.94 24.64 -6.48
C GLU A 81 -12.42 24.67 -6.53
N ILE A 82 -11.93 25.33 -7.58
CA ILE A 82 -10.56 25.79 -7.72
C ILE A 82 -10.25 26.67 -6.51
N THR A 83 -9.65 26.09 -5.48
CA THR A 83 -9.02 26.85 -4.40
C THR A 83 -7.52 26.58 -4.45
N SER A 84 -6.88 27.40 -5.28
CA SER A 84 -5.44 27.63 -5.31
C SER A 84 -4.98 28.16 -3.96
N ASN A 85 -4.80 27.31 -2.94
CA ASN A 85 -4.12 27.67 -1.68
C ASN A 85 -3.92 26.42 -0.78
N ASP A 86 -2.90 25.60 -1.07
CA ASP A 86 -2.22 24.84 0.00
C ASP A 86 -0.89 24.23 -0.50
N ILE A 87 0.12 25.06 -0.68
CA ILE A 87 1.51 24.66 -1.00
C ILE A 87 2.24 24.04 0.23
N ASN A 88 1.56 23.81 1.36
CA ASN A 88 2.24 23.50 2.62
C ASN A 88 1.59 22.42 3.51
N LYS A 89 1.02 21.35 2.93
CA LYS A 89 0.68 20.15 3.71
C LYS A 89 1.82 19.14 3.69
N LYS A 90 2.56 19.14 4.80
CA LYS A 90 3.62 18.22 5.22
C LYS A 90 3.65 16.91 4.42
N SER A 91 4.68 16.77 3.59
CA SER A 91 5.25 15.48 3.21
C SER A 91 5.75 14.81 4.50
N THR A 92 4.84 14.20 5.26
CA THR A 92 5.25 13.23 6.26
C THR A 92 5.69 12.02 5.47
N GLN A 93 6.98 11.66 5.54
CA GLN A 93 7.47 10.45 4.91
C GLN A 93 6.82 9.27 5.65
N PRO A 94 5.93 8.52 5.00
CA PRO A 94 5.33 7.36 5.63
C PRO A 94 6.32 6.21 5.71
N PRO A 95 6.02 5.15 6.49
CA PRO A 95 6.89 3.98 6.56
C PRO A 95 7.11 3.41 5.15
N GLU A 96 8.39 3.27 4.77
CA GLU A 96 8.76 2.61 3.52
C GLU A 96 8.31 1.13 3.54
N SER A 97 8.04 0.58 2.37
CA SER A 97 7.82 -0.85 2.17
C SER A 97 8.86 -1.69 2.94
N THR A 98 8.36 -2.59 3.79
CA THR A 98 9.23 -3.52 4.50
C THR A 98 9.75 -4.61 3.57
N PHE A 99 8.99 -4.99 2.54
CA PHE A 99 9.40 -6.01 1.56
C PHE A 99 10.53 -5.52 0.65
N LYS A 100 10.70 -4.21 0.47
CA LYS A 100 11.89 -3.62 -0.17
C LYS A 100 13.20 -4.05 0.51
N LYS A 101 13.17 -4.34 1.82
CA LYS A 101 14.34 -4.86 2.57
C LYS A 101 14.66 -6.33 2.24
N LEU A 102 13.71 -7.06 1.65
CA LEU A 102 13.89 -8.44 1.21
C LEU A 102 14.37 -8.54 -0.25
N ALA A 103 14.39 -7.42 -0.98
CA ALA A 103 14.95 -7.37 -2.32
C ALA A 103 16.49 -7.58 -2.29
N PRO A 104 17.11 -7.88 -3.45
CA PRO A 104 18.57 -7.94 -3.55
C PRO A 104 19.24 -6.68 -3.00
N SER A 105 20.06 -6.85 -1.96
CA SER A 105 20.67 -5.73 -1.25
C SER A 105 21.90 -5.18 -1.98
N LYS A 106 21.99 -3.85 -2.08
CA LYS A 106 23.17 -3.13 -2.58
C LYS A 106 24.44 -3.37 -1.76
N ASN A 107 24.30 -3.81 -0.50
CA ASN A 107 25.44 -4.16 0.35
C ASN A 107 26.12 -5.47 -0.06
N ARG A 108 25.48 -6.28 -0.92
CA ARG A 108 26.01 -7.57 -1.38
C ARG A 108 26.17 -7.64 -2.90
N TYR A 109 25.42 -6.85 -3.65
CA TYR A 109 25.37 -6.92 -5.11
C TYR A 109 25.51 -5.55 -5.77
N THR A 110 26.23 -5.49 -6.89
CA THR A 110 26.13 -4.38 -7.85
C THR A 110 24.87 -4.61 -8.69
N LEU A 111 23.85 -3.79 -8.48
CA LEU A 111 22.57 -3.92 -9.21
C LEU A 111 22.71 -3.33 -10.61
N LEU A 112 22.50 -4.17 -11.64
CA LEU A 112 22.60 -3.79 -13.06
C LEU A 112 21.34 -3.09 -13.58
N ARG A 113 20.22 -3.21 -12.86
CA ARG A 113 18.95 -2.54 -13.12
C ARG A 113 18.35 -2.14 -11.78
N ASP A 114 17.83 -0.93 -11.69
CA ASP A 114 16.88 -0.60 -10.63
C ASP A 114 15.53 -1.21 -11.07
N GLU A 115 15.13 -2.34 -10.47
CA GLU A 115 13.89 -3.05 -10.82
C GLU A 115 12.65 -2.42 -10.17
N LEU A 116 12.50 -1.09 -10.25
CA LEU A 116 11.36 -0.34 -9.70
C LEU A 116 10.75 0.62 -10.73
#